data_AF-A0A836LXV8-F1
#
_entry.id   AF-A0A836LXV8-F1
#
_cell.length_a   1.000
_cell.length_b   1.000
_cell.length_c   1.000
_cell.angle_alpha   90.00
_cell.angle_beta   90.00
_cell.angle_gamma   90.00
#
_symmetry.space_group_name_H-M   'P 1'
#
loop_
_entity.id
_entity.type
_entity.pdbx_description
1 polymer ?
#
loop_
_entity_poly.entity_id
_entity_poly.type
_entity_poly.pdbx_seq_one_letter_code
_entity_poly.pdbx_strand_id
1 'polypeptide(L)'
;MNNALSDIFHNQTALTRERLSFCEANIKDLNEWVTTLSIMQLGDTSKALFTAILELNELNCSETLRFDLIQTLHPTINNVLASLEKNFFNQGVISTDRNEHIIELAMLLRCYFASIYLNIAQTSHEQLQKQKFSLFSFKQKKNLQTARILATFHALQQLTNLLYQQHMLYSEPVKGQWLIAHQLYETAVQYKYHLTNINHIQGVQHPLANITQAYAQLILLDIFNTNQIRQSEIQALFQCSFDWARMIQILPKDTASTKYVVDPTKDHPPVYNKKQSSNFNPSIFISTQALLEHVTATMHKNAQYMSKNEKI
;
A
#
# COMPACT_ATOMS: atom_id res chain seq x y z
N MET A 1 18.85 9.46 5.25
CA MET A 1 17.51 8.83 5.16
C MET A 1 17.28 7.99 3.90
N ASN A 2 17.49 8.49 2.67
CA ASN A 2 17.09 7.75 1.45
C ASN A 2 17.71 6.35 1.27
N ASN A 3 18.96 6.12 1.68
CA ASN A 3 19.60 4.81 1.48
C ASN A 3 18.97 3.71 2.35
N ALA A 4 18.74 3.99 3.65
CA ALA A 4 18.14 3.01 4.56
C ALA A 4 16.70 2.65 4.18
N LEU A 5 15.91 3.64 3.71
CA LEU A 5 14.55 3.38 3.21
C LEU A 5 14.57 2.60 1.90
N SER A 6 15.57 2.84 1.03
CA SER A 6 15.69 2.11 -0.22
C SER A 6 16.00 0.63 0.01
N ASP A 7 16.81 0.29 1.01
CA ASP A 7 17.19 -1.10 1.27
C ASP A 7 15.99 -1.98 1.70
N ILE A 8 14.99 -1.39 2.38
CA ILE A 8 13.77 -2.08 2.85
C ILE A 8 13.00 -2.73 1.70
N PHE A 9 13.03 -2.10 0.53
CA PHE A 9 12.26 -2.49 -0.64
C PHE A 9 13.05 -3.38 -1.60
N HIS A 10 14.39 -3.27 -1.61
CA HIS A 10 15.22 -4.05 -2.53
C HIS A 10 15.64 -5.41 -1.97
N ASN A 11 15.77 -5.53 -0.65
CA ASN A 11 16.34 -6.73 -0.01
C ASN A 11 15.25 -7.55 0.68
N GLN A 12 15.19 -8.84 0.35
CA GLN A 12 14.36 -9.77 1.10
C GLN A 12 14.89 -9.89 2.54
N THR A 13 14.01 -9.74 3.52
CA THR A 13 14.39 -9.80 4.94
C THR A 13 14.76 -11.23 5.33
N ALA A 14 15.92 -11.41 5.95
CA ALA A 14 16.36 -12.70 6.45
C ALA A 14 15.54 -13.11 7.70
N LEU A 15 15.04 -14.35 7.70
CA LEU A 15 14.26 -14.90 8.81
C LEU A 15 15.21 -15.49 9.88
N THR A 16 15.66 -14.65 10.81
CA THR A 16 16.69 -15.01 11.81
C THR A 16 16.16 -15.14 13.24
N ARG A 17 14.92 -14.71 13.49
CA ARG A 17 14.34 -14.64 14.84
C ARG A 17 13.36 -15.80 15.07
N GLU A 18 13.55 -16.57 16.12
CA GLU A 18 12.67 -17.71 16.44
C GLU A 18 11.47 -17.34 17.34
N ARG A 19 11.53 -16.22 18.06
CA ARG A 19 10.48 -15.76 18.98
C ARG A 19 10.38 -14.23 19.04
N LEU A 20 9.18 -13.72 19.31
CA LEU A 20 8.98 -12.30 19.62
C LEU A 20 9.38 -12.03 21.08
N SER A 21 9.91 -10.83 21.35
CA SER A 21 10.39 -10.44 22.69
C SER A 21 9.26 -9.99 23.63
N PHE A 22 8.08 -9.70 23.09
CA PHE A 22 6.98 -9.05 23.81
C PHE A 22 5.74 -9.95 23.99
N CYS A 23 5.62 -11.04 23.24
CA CYS A 23 4.58 -12.06 23.42
C CYS A 23 4.95 -13.37 22.70
N GLU A 24 4.16 -14.42 22.88
CA GLU A 24 4.25 -15.62 22.03
C GLU A 24 3.71 -15.33 20.62
N ALA A 25 4.26 -16.02 19.62
CA ALA A 25 3.92 -15.81 18.19
C ALA A 25 2.55 -16.43 17.81
N ASN A 26 1.48 -16.00 18.47
CA ASN A 26 0.11 -16.40 18.17
C ASN A 26 -0.87 -15.23 18.35
N ILE A 27 -2.04 -15.34 17.73
CA ILE A 27 -3.06 -14.27 17.68
C ILE A 27 -3.55 -13.89 19.08
N LYS A 28 -3.70 -14.86 20.00
CA LYS A 28 -4.26 -14.62 21.34
C LYS A 28 -3.32 -13.73 22.16
N ASP A 29 -2.06 -14.15 22.30
CA ASP A 29 -1.10 -13.45 23.14
C ASP A 29 -0.67 -12.11 22.52
N LEU A 30 -0.68 -12.02 21.19
CA LEU A 30 -0.51 -10.75 20.48
C LEU A 30 -1.66 -9.76 20.76
N ASN A 31 -2.91 -10.21 20.76
CA ASN A 31 -4.05 -9.36 21.11
C ASN A 31 -3.94 -8.89 22.56
N GLU A 32 -3.60 -9.79 23.50
CA GLU A 32 -3.37 -9.42 24.90
C GLU A 32 -2.30 -8.32 25.00
N TRP A 33 -1.16 -8.47 24.32
CA TRP A 33 -0.14 -7.43 24.27
C TRP A 33 -0.65 -6.11 23.67
N VAL A 34 -1.40 -6.14 22.57
CA VAL A 34 -1.97 -4.93 21.95
C VAL A 34 -2.85 -4.15 22.94
N THR A 35 -3.62 -4.84 23.80
CA THR A 35 -4.47 -4.17 24.80
C THR A 35 -3.69 -3.42 25.88
N THR A 36 -2.40 -3.72 26.04
CA THR A 36 -1.51 -3.02 26.98
C THR A 36 -1.00 -1.69 26.43
N LEU A 37 -1.09 -1.47 25.11
CA LEU A 37 -0.61 -0.26 24.46
C LEU A 37 -1.60 0.89 24.68
N SER A 38 -1.09 2.01 25.21
CA SER A 38 -1.91 3.21 25.47
C SER A 38 -1.71 4.27 24.40
N ILE A 39 -2.80 4.73 23.81
CA ILE A 39 -2.79 5.87 22.87
C ILE A 39 -2.35 7.17 23.56
N MET A 40 -2.56 7.30 24.88
CA MET A 40 -2.11 8.47 25.64
C MET A 40 -0.59 8.58 25.74
N GLN A 41 0.12 7.45 25.55
CA GLN A 41 1.58 7.36 25.55
C GLN A 41 2.09 7.14 24.11
N LEU A 42 1.73 8.04 23.20
CA LEU A 42 2.01 7.89 21.76
C LEU A 42 3.49 7.57 21.46
N GLY A 43 4.43 8.21 22.17
CA GLY A 43 5.86 7.96 21.99
C GLY A 43 6.29 6.53 22.33
N ASP A 44 5.83 6.01 23.47
CA ASP A 44 6.17 4.65 23.93
C ASP A 44 5.46 3.59 23.07
N THR A 45 4.19 3.81 22.75
CA THR A 45 3.42 2.95 21.86
C THR A 45 4.04 2.90 20.46
N SER A 46 4.51 4.03 19.91
CA SER A 46 5.16 4.05 18.59
C SER A 46 6.47 3.27 18.58
N LYS A 47 7.28 3.38 19.65
CA LYS A 47 8.52 2.60 19.79
C LYS A 47 8.22 1.11 19.93
N ALA A 48 7.25 0.74 20.75
CA ALA A 48 6.84 -0.65 20.96
C ALA A 48 6.37 -1.30 19.65
N LEU A 49 5.52 -0.60 18.87
CA LEU A 49 5.08 -1.07 17.56
C LEU A 49 6.21 -1.14 16.55
N PHE A 50 7.12 -0.16 16.54
CA PHE A 50 8.26 -0.18 15.64
C PHE A 50 9.13 -1.42 15.88
N THR A 51 9.48 -1.69 17.15
CA THR A 51 10.17 -2.93 17.54
C THR A 51 9.38 -4.16 17.09
N ALA A 52 8.07 -4.21 17.39
CA ALA A 52 7.24 -5.36 17.01
C ALA A 52 7.21 -5.63 15.50
N ILE A 53 7.16 -4.58 14.67
CA ILE A 53 7.23 -4.70 13.21
C ILE A 53 8.58 -5.25 12.77
N LEU A 54 9.69 -4.75 13.31
CA LEU A 54 11.03 -5.27 12.98
C LEU A 54 11.14 -6.75 13.35
N GLU A 55 10.72 -7.12 14.56
CA GLU A 55 10.77 -8.51 15.02
C GLU A 55 9.88 -9.43 14.18
N LEU A 56 8.68 -8.97 13.82
CA LEU A 56 7.75 -9.71 12.99
C LEU A 56 8.26 -9.88 11.56
N ASN A 57 9.04 -8.92 11.04
CA ASN A 57 9.64 -9.03 9.72
C ASN A 57 10.78 -10.09 9.69
N GLU A 58 11.49 -10.27 10.81
CA GLU A 58 12.59 -11.25 10.97
C GLU A 58 12.13 -12.61 11.52
N LEU A 59 10.88 -12.72 11.98
CA LEU A 59 10.36 -13.93 12.64
C LEU A 59 10.37 -15.14 11.69
N ASN A 60 10.91 -16.27 12.10
CA ASN A 60 10.88 -17.52 11.38
C ASN A 60 9.54 -18.24 11.61
N CYS A 61 8.56 -17.96 10.75
CA CYS A 61 7.23 -18.56 10.82
C CYS A 61 6.59 -18.73 9.43
N SER A 62 5.48 -19.48 9.35
CA SER A 62 4.75 -19.62 8.08
C SER A 62 4.13 -18.29 7.63
N GLU A 63 4.06 -18.05 6.32
CA GLU A 63 3.48 -16.82 5.76
C GLU A 63 2.01 -16.61 6.14
N THR A 64 1.25 -17.69 6.33
CA THR A 64 -0.12 -17.59 6.83
C THR A 64 -0.18 -17.09 8.28
N LEU A 65 0.73 -17.56 9.15
CA LEU A 65 0.83 -17.06 10.52
C LEU A 65 1.35 -15.61 10.54
N ARG A 66 2.38 -15.29 9.74
CA ARG A 66 2.89 -13.92 9.63
C ARG A 66 1.79 -12.95 9.21
N PHE A 67 0.95 -13.35 8.23
CA PHE A 67 -0.21 -12.59 7.81
C PHE A 67 -1.20 -12.36 8.95
N ASP A 68 -1.57 -13.40 9.70
CA ASP A 68 -2.49 -13.27 10.84
C ASP A 68 -1.94 -12.34 11.94
N LEU A 69 -0.65 -12.41 12.23
CA LEU A 69 0.03 -11.55 13.21
C LEU A 69 0.02 -10.09 12.75
N ILE A 70 0.41 -9.79 11.51
CA ILE A 70 0.43 -8.40 11.03
C ILE A 70 -0.98 -7.81 10.90
N GLN A 71 -1.98 -8.63 10.56
CA GLN A 71 -3.39 -8.20 10.55
C GLN A 71 -3.89 -7.85 11.94
N THR A 72 -3.44 -8.56 12.97
CA THR A 72 -3.76 -8.24 14.38
C THR A 72 -3.18 -6.87 14.77
N LEU A 73 -1.97 -6.54 14.31
CA LEU A 73 -1.33 -5.24 14.59
C LEU A 73 -1.86 -4.10 13.71
N HIS A 74 -2.43 -4.41 12.55
CA HIS A 74 -2.79 -3.45 11.51
C HIS A 74 -3.60 -2.24 12.04
N PRO A 75 -4.71 -2.41 12.80
CA PRO A 75 -5.50 -1.27 13.25
C PRO A 75 -4.71 -0.34 14.17
N THR A 76 -3.92 -0.91 15.08
CA THR A 76 -3.11 -0.15 16.04
C THR A 76 -2.00 0.62 15.33
N ILE A 77 -1.33 0.01 14.36
CA ILE A 77 -0.31 0.67 13.53
C ILE A 77 -0.92 1.85 12.77
N ASN A 78 -2.06 1.66 12.11
CA ASN A 78 -2.73 2.74 11.38
C ASN A 78 -3.15 3.89 12.31
N ASN A 79 -3.68 3.59 13.49
CA ASN A 79 -4.08 4.61 14.47
C ASN A 79 -2.89 5.43 14.97
N VAL A 80 -1.75 4.76 15.21
CA VAL A 80 -0.51 5.42 15.62
C VAL A 80 0.05 6.28 14.50
N LEU A 81 0.14 5.76 13.27
CA LEU A 81 0.60 6.53 12.11
C LEU A 81 -0.28 7.77 11.88
N ALA A 82 -1.60 7.61 11.90
CA ALA A 82 -2.54 8.74 11.76
C ALA A 82 -2.40 9.77 12.90
N SER A 83 -2.01 9.34 14.10
CA SER A 83 -1.74 10.23 15.24
C SER A 83 -0.40 10.94 15.11
N LEU A 84 0.64 10.26 14.64
CA LEU A 84 1.95 10.85 14.35
C LEU A 84 1.84 11.91 13.24
N GLU A 85 1.13 11.59 12.16
CA GLU A 85 0.90 12.45 10.99
C GLU A 85 0.25 13.80 11.33
N LYS A 86 -0.67 13.83 12.29
CA LYS A 86 -1.26 15.08 12.80
C LYS A 86 -0.23 16.03 13.42
N ASN A 87 0.94 15.54 13.85
CA ASN A 87 2.00 16.36 14.42
C ASN A 87 2.91 17.00 13.37
N PHE A 88 2.77 16.69 12.08
CA PHE A 88 3.60 17.29 11.04
C PHE A 88 2.83 17.75 9.80
N PHE A 89 1.56 17.35 9.64
CA PHE A 89 0.67 17.97 8.66
C PHE A 89 0.11 19.29 9.17
N ASN A 90 -0.01 20.27 8.27
CA ASN A 90 -0.50 21.63 8.50
C ASN A 90 0.30 22.45 9.53
N GLN A 91 1.51 22.02 9.88
CA GLN A 91 2.47 22.87 10.58
C GLN A 91 3.18 23.76 9.55
N GLY A 92 3.42 25.02 9.89
CA GLY A 92 4.15 25.94 9.02
C GLY A 92 5.52 25.38 8.62
N VAL A 93 6.10 25.91 7.54
CA VAL A 93 7.34 25.42 6.88
C VAL A 93 8.56 25.26 7.81
N ILE A 94 8.49 25.75 9.05
CA ILE A 94 9.57 25.63 10.04
C ILE A 94 9.50 24.22 10.67
N SER A 95 10.24 23.29 10.09
CA SER A 95 10.57 22.02 10.73
C SER A 95 11.45 22.28 11.96
N THR A 96 11.12 21.66 13.09
CA THR A 96 12.00 21.58 14.26
C THR A 96 12.68 20.21 14.26
N ASP A 97 13.87 20.07 14.85
CA ASP A 97 14.56 18.77 14.97
C ASP A 97 13.62 17.66 15.50
N ARG A 98 12.74 18.00 16.44
CA ARG A 98 11.74 17.08 16.98
C ARG A 98 10.75 16.58 15.92
N ASN A 99 10.29 17.46 15.02
CA ASN A 99 9.37 17.08 13.94
C ASN A 99 10.06 16.17 12.93
N GLU A 100 11.34 16.39 12.64
CA GLU A 100 12.11 15.53 11.73
C GLU A 100 12.19 14.09 12.24
N HIS A 101 12.48 13.90 13.53
CA HIS A 101 12.50 12.57 14.15
C HIS A 101 11.14 11.87 14.12
N ILE A 102 10.04 12.62 14.30
CA ILE A 102 8.67 12.07 14.21
C ILE A 102 8.35 11.66 12.77
N ILE A 103 8.71 12.49 11.79
CA ILE A 103 8.54 12.19 10.36
C ILE A 103 9.35 10.95 9.98
N GLU A 104 10.62 10.87 10.40
CA GLU A 104 11.48 9.72 10.14
C GLU A 104 10.91 8.43 10.73
N LEU A 105 10.47 8.47 12.00
CA LEU A 105 9.82 7.33 12.65
C LEU A 105 8.56 6.88 11.90
N ALA A 106 7.68 7.82 11.51
CA ALA A 106 6.46 7.50 10.78
C ALA A 106 6.78 6.89 9.40
N MET A 107 7.75 7.44 8.67
CA MET A 107 8.22 6.92 7.38
C MET A 107 8.80 5.51 7.51
N LEU A 108 9.69 5.28 8.48
CA LEU A 108 10.28 3.97 8.74
C LEU A 108 9.21 2.95 9.12
N LEU A 109 8.33 3.30 10.06
CA LEU A 109 7.23 2.44 10.49
C LEU A 109 6.34 2.05 9.30
N ARG A 110 5.99 2.99 8.42
CA ARG A 110 5.18 2.73 7.23
C ARG A 110 5.90 1.89 6.18
N CYS A 111 7.20 2.12 5.95
CA CYS A 111 8.00 1.33 5.02
C CYS A 111 8.14 -0.13 5.48
N TYR A 112 8.48 -0.36 6.75
CA TYR A 112 8.55 -1.72 7.27
C TYR A 112 7.18 -2.40 7.29
N PHE A 113 6.11 -1.65 7.60
CA PHE A 113 4.75 -2.17 7.55
C PHE A 113 4.37 -2.64 6.14
N ALA A 114 4.70 -1.86 5.11
CA ALA A 114 4.54 -2.27 3.72
C ALA A 114 5.41 -3.49 3.37
N SER A 115 6.65 -3.53 3.86
CA SER A 115 7.61 -4.60 3.58
C SER A 115 7.14 -5.97 4.09
N ILE A 116 6.45 -6.04 5.24
CA ILE A 116 5.92 -7.31 5.75
C ILE A 116 4.90 -7.89 4.77
N TYR A 117 3.95 -7.08 4.27
CA TYR A 117 2.98 -7.54 3.29
C TYR A 117 3.61 -7.90 1.95
N LEU A 118 4.62 -7.13 1.52
CA LEU A 118 5.42 -7.45 0.33
C LEU A 118 6.09 -8.82 0.45
N ASN A 119 6.80 -9.05 1.55
CA ASN A 119 7.50 -10.30 1.85
C ASN A 119 6.53 -11.49 1.88
N ILE A 120 5.35 -11.33 2.50
CA ILE A 120 4.29 -12.34 2.50
C ILE A 120 3.81 -12.63 1.07
N ALA A 121 3.54 -11.59 0.28
CA ALA A 121 3.05 -11.75 -1.09
C ALA A 121 4.06 -12.50 -1.98
N GLN A 122 5.33 -12.10 -1.93
CA GLN A 122 6.42 -12.70 -2.71
C GLN A 122 6.72 -14.13 -2.25
N THR A 123 6.90 -14.35 -0.95
CA THR A 123 7.22 -15.68 -0.41
C THR A 123 6.07 -16.66 -0.63
N SER A 124 4.82 -16.23 -0.39
CA SER A 124 3.64 -17.05 -0.70
C SER A 124 3.54 -17.37 -2.18
N HIS A 125 3.88 -16.40 -3.05
CA HIS A 125 3.93 -16.61 -4.49
C HIS A 125 4.96 -17.69 -4.86
N GLU A 126 6.20 -17.56 -4.40
CA GLU A 126 7.27 -18.52 -4.67
C GLU A 126 6.93 -19.93 -4.19
N GLN A 127 6.38 -20.05 -2.96
CA GLN A 127 5.94 -21.33 -2.42
C GLN A 127 4.84 -21.95 -3.30
N LEU A 128 3.89 -21.15 -3.79
CA LEU A 128 2.83 -21.63 -4.70
C LEU A 128 3.37 -22.11 -6.06
N GLN A 129 4.48 -21.56 -6.54
CA GLN A 129 5.12 -21.98 -7.80
C GLN A 129 6.03 -23.20 -7.63
N LYS A 130 6.84 -23.22 -6.57
CA LYS A 130 7.89 -24.22 -6.37
C LYS A 130 7.40 -25.48 -5.65
N GLN A 131 6.45 -25.36 -4.71
CA GLN A 131 6.01 -26.49 -3.91
C GLN A 131 5.00 -27.37 -4.65
N LYS A 132 5.25 -28.68 -4.63
CA LYS A 132 4.27 -29.68 -5.06
C LYS A 132 3.28 -29.92 -3.92
N PHE A 133 2.10 -29.33 -4.02
CA PHE A 133 1.02 -29.59 -3.08
C PHE A 133 0.43 -30.98 -3.33
N SER A 134 0.43 -31.83 -2.31
CA SER A 134 -0.29 -33.10 -2.32
C SER A 134 -1.80 -32.87 -2.44
N LEU A 135 -2.55 -33.85 -2.93
CA LEU A 135 -4.01 -33.82 -2.98
C LEU A 135 -4.63 -33.57 -1.59
N PHE A 136 -3.95 -34.02 -0.53
CA PHE A 136 -4.42 -33.88 0.86
C PHE A 136 -4.09 -32.50 1.49
N SER A 137 -3.28 -31.66 0.84
CA SER A 137 -2.91 -30.32 1.36
C SER A 137 -3.71 -29.17 0.73
N PHE A 138 -4.92 -29.45 0.23
CA PHE A 138 -5.79 -28.45 -0.40
C PHE A 138 -6.04 -27.21 0.48
N LYS A 139 -6.31 -27.42 1.78
CA LYS A 139 -6.53 -26.32 2.73
C LYS A 139 -5.30 -25.42 2.87
N GLN A 140 -4.11 -26.01 2.97
CA GLN A 140 -2.85 -25.27 3.07
C GLN A 140 -2.60 -24.43 1.81
N LYS A 141 -2.78 -25.03 0.62
CA LYS A 141 -2.67 -24.30 -0.64
C LYS A 141 -3.65 -23.13 -0.72
N LYS A 142 -4.91 -23.35 -0.32
CA LYS A 142 -5.94 -22.30 -0.32
C LYS A 142 -5.60 -21.18 0.65
N ASN A 143 -5.15 -21.50 1.87
CA ASN A 143 -4.73 -20.50 2.85
C ASN A 143 -3.56 -19.65 2.32
N LEU A 144 -2.59 -20.29 1.67
CA LEU A 144 -1.45 -19.59 1.07
C LEU A 144 -1.86 -18.70 -0.12
N GLN A 145 -2.81 -19.15 -0.94
CA GLN A 145 -3.41 -18.33 -1.99
C GLN A 145 -4.13 -17.10 -1.41
N THR A 146 -4.91 -17.29 -0.34
CA THR A 146 -5.57 -16.20 0.38
C THR A 146 -4.54 -15.21 0.94
N ALA A 147 -3.51 -15.70 1.63
CA ALA A 147 -2.43 -14.86 2.15
C ALA A 147 -1.76 -14.05 1.04
N ARG A 148 -1.41 -14.67 -0.10
CA ARG A 148 -0.83 -13.96 -1.26
C ARG A 148 -1.75 -12.84 -1.77
N ILE A 149 -3.05 -13.12 -1.94
CA ILE A 149 -4.01 -12.14 -2.47
C ILE A 149 -4.14 -10.95 -1.51
N LEU A 150 -4.42 -11.22 -0.24
CA LEU A 150 -4.66 -10.18 0.75
C LEU A 150 -3.38 -9.39 1.05
N ALA A 151 -2.22 -10.05 1.12
CA ALA A 151 -0.94 -9.38 1.31
C ALA A 151 -0.58 -8.50 0.11
N THR A 152 -0.82 -8.96 -1.14
CA THR A 152 -0.64 -8.10 -2.33
C THR A 152 -1.51 -6.85 -2.24
N PHE A 153 -2.78 -7.01 -1.86
CA PHE A 153 -3.72 -5.91 -1.69
C PHE A 153 -3.26 -4.92 -0.61
N HIS A 154 -2.92 -5.42 0.58
CA HIS A 154 -2.48 -4.58 1.69
C HIS A 154 -1.12 -3.91 1.43
N ALA A 155 -0.19 -4.58 0.74
CA ALA A 155 1.07 -3.97 0.33
C ALA A 155 0.82 -2.74 -0.56
N LEU A 156 -0.02 -2.86 -1.60
CA LEU A 156 -0.39 -1.73 -2.46
C LEU A 156 -1.09 -0.61 -1.67
N GLN A 157 -1.96 -0.95 -0.71
CA GLN A 157 -2.58 0.06 0.16
C GLN A 157 -1.53 0.78 1.03
N GLN A 158 -0.55 0.07 1.60
CA GLN A 158 0.51 0.72 2.38
C GLN A 158 1.45 1.56 1.51
N LEU A 159 1.77 1.12 0.29
CA LEU A 159 2.53 1.92 -0.69
C LEU A 159 1.76 3.16 -1.14
N THR A 160 0.44 3.08 -1.25
CA THR A 160 -0.44 4.25 -1.53
C THR A 160 -0.42 5.23 -0.38
N ASN A 161 -0.54 4.75 0.87
CA ASN A 161 -0.45 5.62 2.05
C ASN A 161 0.94 6.24 2.20
N LEU A 162 2.00 5.52 1.83
CA LEU A 162 3.36 6.06 1.81
C LEU A 162 3.48 7.19 0.77
N LEU A 163 2.96 7.00 -0.44
CA LEU A 163 2.93 8.04 -1.47
C LEU A 163 2.12 9.26 -1.01
N TYR A 164 0.96 9.03 -0.40
CA TYR A 164 0.16 10.10 0.20
C TYR A 164 0.95 10.89 1.25
N GLN A 165 1.64 10.21 2.17
CA GLN A 165 2.48 10.85 3.18
C GLN A 165 3.60 11.68 2.54
N GLN A 166 4.22 11.17 1.47
CA GLN A 166 5.27 11.88 0.72
C GLN A 166 4.73 13.12 0.02
N HIS A 167 3.55 13.03 -0.62
CA HIS A 167 2.88 14.17 -1.23
C HIS A 167 2.54 15.25 -0.19
N MET A 168 2.06 14.86 1.00
CA MET A 168 1.79 15.79 2.10
C MET A 168 3.07 16.47 2.62
N LEU A 169 4.21 15.79 2.54
CA LEU A 169 5.53 16.33 2.89
C LEU A 169 6.23 17.05 1.72
N TYR A 170 5.61 17.10 0.54
CA TYR A 170 6.20 17.58 -0.72
C TYR A 170 7.57 16.93 -1.00
N SER A 171 7.68 15.63 -0.75
CA SER A 171 8.89 14.84 -0.95
C SER A 171 8.73 13.83 -2.08
N GLU A 172 9.87 13.42 -2.65
CA GLU A 172 9.91 12.43 -3.71
C GLU A 172 9.60 11.01 -3.16
N PRO A 173 9.04 10.12 -4.01
CA PRO A 173 8.85 8.70 -3.69
C PRO A 173 10.14 8.01 -3.22
N VAL A 174 10.01 6.97 -2.39
CA VAL A 174 11.17 6.20 -1.93
C VAL A 174 11.64 5.37 -3.10
N LYS A 175 12.96 5.30 -3.31
CA LYS A 175 13.56 4.43 -4.32
C LYS A 175 13.09 2.98 -4.15
N GLY A 176 12.59 2.38 -5.22
CA GLY A 176 12.07 1.01 -5.32
C GLY A 176 10.55 0.93 -5.10
N GLN A 177 9.91 1.98 -4.58
CA GLN A 177 8.48 1.97 -4.24
C GLN A 177 7.59 1.74 -5.47
N TRP A 178 7.89 2.42 -6.59
CA TRP A 178 7.13 2.27 -7.83
C TRP A 178 7.40 0.93 -8.48
N LEU A 179 8.67 0.54 -8.58
CA LEU A 179 9.07 -0.75 -9.14
C LEU A 179 8.33 -1.91 -8.48
N ILE A 180 8.27 -1.92 -7.14
CA ILE A 180 7.60 -2.98 -6.39
C ILE A 180 6.09 -2.94 -6.57
N ALA A 181 5.48 -1.76 -6.58
CA ALA A 181 4.05 -1.64 -6.85
C ALA A 181 3.70 -2.22 -8.23
N HIS A 182 4.50 -1.93 -9.25
CA HIS A 182 4.33 -2.47 -10.60
C HIS A 182 4.48 -4.00 -10.61
N GLN A 183 5.54 -4.53 -9.99
CA GLN A 183 5.79 -5.97 -9.92
C GLN A 183 4.69 -6.74 -9.18
N LEU A 184 4.17 -6.19 -8.07
CA LEU A 184 3.04 -6.76 -7.33
C LEU A 184 1.79 -6.86 -8.22
N TYR A 185 1.49 -5.79 -8.96
CA TYR A 185 0.35 -5.77 -9.88
C TYR A 185 0.53 -6.73 -11.06
N GLU A 186 1.70 -6.73 -11.72
CA GLU A 186 1.98 -7.65 -12.83
C GLU A 186 1.88 -9.11 -12.41
N THR A 187 2.42 -9.46 -11.23
CA THR A 187 2.28 -10.80 -10.67
C THR A 187 0.81 -11.16 -10.46
N ALA A 188 -0.01 -10.22 -9.98
CA ALA A 188 -1.45 -10.43 -9.81
C ALA A 188 -2.20 -10.62 -11.13
N VAL A 189 -1.79 -9.93 -12.18
CA VAL A 189 -2.35 -10.08 -13.54
C VAL A 189 -1.93 -11.41 -14.15
N GLN A 190 -0.62 -11.70 -14.17
CA GLN A 190 -0.05 -12.93 -14.74
C GLN A 190 -0.68 -14.19 -14.15
N TYR A 191 -0.91 -14.20 -12.84
CA TYR A 191 -1.50 -15.34 -12.13
C TYR A 191 -3.00 -15.18 -11.82
N LYS A 192 -3.67 -14.23 -12.51
CA LYS A 192 -5.13 -14.08 -12.58
C LYS A 192 -5.84 -13.95 -11.23
N TYR A 193 -5.23 -13.25 -10.28
CA TYR A 193 -5.87 -12.95 -8.98
C TYR A 193 -6.11 -11.45 -8.73
N HIS A 194 -5.72 -10.59 -9.67
CA HIS A 194 -5.89 -9.13 -9.61
C HIS A 194 -7.35 -8.64 -9.49
N LEU A 195 -8.34 -9.43 -9.94
CA LEU A 195 -9.77 -9.11 -9.87
C LEU A 195 -10.52 -9.85 -8.76
N THR A 196 -9.84 -10.67 -7.97
CA THR A 196 -10.47 -11.38 -6.85
C THR A 196 -11.03 -10.39 -5.84
N ASN A 197 -12.32 -10.54 -5.52
CA ASN A 197 -12.99 -9.66 -4.57
C ASN A 197 -12.55 -9.96 -3.13
N ILE A 198 -11.79 -9.04 -2.52
CA ILE A 198 -11.27 -9.17 -1.16
C ILE A 198 -12.36 -9.12 -0.10
N ASN A 199 -13.47 -8.43 -0.36
CA ASN A 199 -14.62 -8.33 0.55
C ASN A 199 -15.26 -9.70 0.77
N HIS A 200 -15.28 -10.56 -0.25
CA HIS A 200 -15.78 -11.93 -0.13
C HIS A 200 -14.83 -12.84 0.65
N ILE A 201 -13.52 -12.57 0.60
CA ILE A 201 -12.51 -13.37 1.32
C ILE A 201 -12.55 -13.03 2.81
N GLN A 202 -12.58 -11.74 3.15
CA GLN A 202 -12.47 -11.26 4.53
C GLN A 202 -13.82 -11.10 5.22
N GLY A 203 -14.94 -11.10 4.48
CA GLY A 203 -16.27 -10.84 5.04
C GLY A 203 -16.46 -9.39 5.50
N VAL A 204 -15.71 -8.45 4.92
CA VAL A 204 -15.73 -7.01 5.25
C VAL A 204 -16.22 -6.19 4.06
N GLN A 205 -16.53 -4.91 4.30
CA GLN A 205 -16.79 -3.95 3.22
C GLN A 205 -15.64 -2.94 3.12
N HIS A 206 -14.70 -3.24 2.23
CA HIS A 206 -13.65 -2.33 1.83
C HIS A 206 -14.09 -1.51 0.61
N PRO A 207 -13.78 -0.19 0.54
CA PRO A 207 -14.16 0.66 -0.60
C PRO A 207 -13.54 0.18 -1.93
N LEU A 208 -12.31 -0.32 -1.85
CA LEU A 208 -11.61 -0.96 -2.96
C LEU A 208 -11.80 -2.47 -2.86
N ALA A 209 -12.37 -3.08 -3.90
CA ALA A 209 -12.79 -4.47 -3.89
C ALA A 209 -11.68 -5.44 -4.31
N ASN A 210 -10.63 -5.00 -5.00
CA ASN A 210 -9.58 -5.88 -5.52
C ASN A 210 -8.24 -5.16 -5.75
N ILE A 211 -7.22 -5.93 -6.09
CA ILE A 211 -5.84 -5.46 -6.33
C ILE A 211 -5.77 -4.45 -7.49
N THR A 212 -6.60 -4.63 -8.53
CA THR A 212 -6.63 -3.69 -9.66
C THR A 212 -7.08 -2.30 -9.21
N GLN A 213 -8.08 -2.22 -8.34
CA GLN A 213 -8.53 -0.95 -7.76
C GLN A 213 -7.52 -0.37 -6.77
N ALA A 214 -6.85 -1.21 -5.96
CA ALA A 214 -5.77 -0.74 -5.08
C ALA A 214 -4.59 -0.14 -5.87
N TYR A 215 -4.19 -0.79 -6.95
CA TYR A 215 -3.14 -0.28 -7.83
C TYR A 215 -3.61 0.97 -8.61
N ALA A 216 -4.85 0.99 -9.10
CA ALA A 216 -5.43 2.17 -9.73
C ALA A 216 -5.47 3.40 -8.81
N GLN A 217 -5.74 3.19 -7.51
CA GLN A 217 -5.69 4.27 -6.52
C GLN A 217 -4.27 4.86 -6.43
N LEU A 218 -3.24 4.02 -6.28
CA LEU A 218 -1.85 4.46 -6.25
C LEU A 218 -1.47 5.29 -7.49
N ILE A 219 -1.84 4.79 -8.68
CA ILE A 219 -1.61 5.44 -9.97
C ILE A 219 -2.31 6.81 -10.03
N LEU A 220 -3.52 6.89 -9.50
CA LEU A 220 -4.31 8.11 -9.49
C LEU A 220 -3.68 9.21 -8.61
N LEU A 221 -3.08 8.84 -7.47
CA LEU A 221 -2.39 9.79 -6.60
C LEU A 221 -1.27 10.53 -7.33
N ASP A 222 -0.51 9.84 -8.18
CA ASP A 222 0.52 10.46 -9.01
C ASP A 222 -0.08 11.37 -10.10
N ILE A 223 -1.12 10.90 -10.78
CA ILE A 223 -1.82 11.66 -11.84
C ILE A 223 -2.38 12.99 -11.31
N PHE A 224 -2.75 13.07 -10.04
CA PHE A 224 -3.21 14.33 -9.42
C PHE A 224 -2.16 15.44 -9.43
N ASN A 225 -0.86 15.12 -9.57
CA ASN A 225 0.24 16.08 -9.60
C ASN A 225 0.16 17.09 -8.44
N THR A 226 0.24 16.57 -7.21
CA THR A 226 -0.09 17.31 -5.99
C THR A 226 0.92 18.40 -5.60
N ASN A 227 2.03 18.53 -6.33
CA ASN A 227 3.11 19.47 -6.02
C ASN A 227 2.71 20.96 -6.14
N GLN A 228 1.51 21.25 -6.65
CA GLN A 228 1.01 22.61 -6.88
C GLN A 228 -0.21 22.98 -6.03
N ILE A 229 -0.66 22.10 -5.14
CA ILE A 229 -1.87 22.29 -4.34
C ILE A 229 -1.56 22.17 -2.84
N ARG A 230 -2.46 22.70 -2.00
CA ARG A 230 -2.30 22.72 -0.54
C ARG A 230 -2.54 21.33 0.04
N GLN A 231 -1.94 21.05 1.19
CA GLN A 231 -2.14 19.81 1.96
C GLN A 231 -3.62 19.43 2.18
N SER A 232 -4.51 20.41 2.42
CA SER A 232 -5.96 20.15 2.54
C SER A 232 -6.58 19.63 1.24
N GLU A 233 -6.13 20.13 0.09
CA GLU A 233 -6.61 19.70 -1.24
C GLU A 233 -6.03 18.31 -1.58
N ILE A 234 -4.77 18.05 -1.22
CA ILE A 234 -4.15 16.71 -1.32
C ILE A 234 -4.98 15.70 -0.53
N GLN A 235 -5.35 16.03 0.71
CA GLN A 235 -6.18 15.18 1.55
C GLN A 235 -7.56 14.93 0.93
N ALA A 236 -8.22 15.95 0.39
CA ALA A 236 -9.52 15.81 -0.28
C ALA A 236 -9.44 14.89 -1.50
N LEU A 237 -8.42 15.07 -2.35
CA LEU A 237 -8.16 14.20 -3.51
C LEU A 237 -7.86 12.75 -3.08
N PHE A 238 -7.10 12.56 -2.00
CA PHE A 238 -6.86 11.24 -1.44
C PHE A 238 -8.17 10.56 -0.99
N GLN A 239 -9.09 11.29 -0.36
CA GLN A 239 -10.41 10.72 -0.02
C GLN A 239 -11.23 10.38 -1.27
N CYS A 240 -11.26 11.27 -2.26
CA CYS A 240 -11.95 11.03 -3.53
C CYS A 240 -11.37 9.82 -4.29
N SER A 241 -10.06 9.55 -4.14
CA SER A 241 -9.38 8.46 -4.83
C SER A 241 -9.98 7.08 -4.53
N PHE A 242 -10.59 6.88 -3.35
CA PHE A 242 -11.26 5.62 -3.01
C PHE A 242 -12.48 5.35 -3.90
N ASP A 243 -13.22 6.40 -4.28
CA ASP A 243 -14.36 6.30 -5.18
C ASP A 243 -13.93 6.32 -6.64
N TRP A 244 -12.92 7.10 -6.99
CA TRP A 244 -12.46 7.32 -8.36
C TRP A 244 -11.60 6.18 -8.91
N ALA A 245 -10.92 5.41 -8.06
CA ALA A 245 -10.09 4.28 -8.50
C ALA A 245 -10.86 3.26 -9.35
N ARG A 246 -12.17 3.06 -9.09
CA ARG A 246 -13.03 2.16 -9.89
C ARG A 246 -13.33 2.67 -11.30
N MET A 247 -13.11 3.96 -11.56
CA MET A 247 -13.32 4.60 -12.86
C MET A 247 -12.05 4.59 -13.72
N ILE A 248 -10.91 4.20 -13.14
CA ILE A 248 -9.65 4.03 -13.86
C ILE A 248 -9.62 2.64 -14.49
N GLN A 249 -9.29 2.59 -15.77
CA GLN A 249 -9.11 1.34 -16.50
C GLN A 249 -7.62 1.06 -16.69
N ILE A 250 -7.17 -0.10 -16.22
CA ILE A 250 -5.82 -0.60 -16.46
C ILE A 250 -5.92 -1.74 -17.49
N LEU A 251 -5.19 -1.60 -18.59
CA LEU A 251 -5.31 -2.40 -19.79
C LEU A 251 -3.95 -3.03 -20.15
N PRO A 252 -3.95 -4.25 -20.73
CA PRO A 252 -2.72 -4.93 -21.14
C PRO A 252 -2.18 -4.47 -22.50
N LYS A 253 -2.88 -3.56 -23.19
CA LYS A 253 -2.52 -3.08 -24.53
C LYS A 253 -2.95 -1.64 -24.73
N ASP A 254 -2.25 -0.93 -25.61
CA ASP A 254 -2.61 0.43 -25.99
C ASP A 254 -3.97 0.49 -26.70
N THR A 255 -4.69 1.58 -26.45
CA THR A 255 -6.01 1.87 -27.02
C THR A 255 -6.13 3.37 -27.27
N ALA A 256 -7.10 3.78 -28.09
CA ALA A 256 -7.37 5.19 -28.34
C ALA A 256 -7.71 6.01 -27.07
N SER A 257 -8.21 5.35 -26.02
CA SER A 257 -8.55 5.98 -24.73
C SER A 257 -7.38 6.03 -23.73
N THR A 258 -6.28 5.33 -24.01
CA THR A 258 -5.12 5.27 -23.11
C THR A 258 -4.39 6.61 -23.10
N LYS A 259 -4.15 7.16 -21.91
CA LYS A 259 -3.46 8.43 -21.69
C LYS A 259 -2.09 8.25 -21.06
N TYR A 260 -1.97 7.30 -20.13
CA TYR A 260 -0.73 7.02 -19.40
C TYR A 260 -0.29 5.58 -19.64
N VAL A 261 1.00 5.34 -19.48
CA VAL A 261 1.63 4.03 -19.58
C VAL A 261 2.62 3.82 -18.46
N VAL A 262 2.87 2.54 -18.16
CA VAL A 262 3.88 2.11 -17.19
C VAL A 262 4.76 1.05 -17.84
N ASP A 263 6.07 1.24 -17.70
CA ASP A 263 7.09 0.22 -17.88
C ASP A 263 7.36 -0.38 -16.49
N PRO A 264 6.90 -1.60 -16.22
CA PRO A 264 6.96 -2.22 -14.90
C PRO A 264 8.38 -2.59 -14.46
N THR A 265 9.35 -2.52 -15.37
CA THR A 265 10.76 -2.81 -15.08
C THR A 265 11.52 -1.60 -14.54
N LYS A 266 10.85 -0.43 -14.52
CA LYS A 266 11.44 0.83 -14.11
C LYS A 266 10.80 1.36 -12.83
N ASP A 267 11.63 1.98 -12.00
CA ASP A 267 11.20 2.61 -10.76
C ASP A 267 10.78 4.07 -11.00
N HIS A 268 9.65 4.26 -11.69
CA HIS A 268 9.08 5.59 -11.90
C HIS A 268 7.54 5.51 -11.99
N PRO A 269 6.83 6.60 -11.69
CA PRO A 269 5.39 6.67 -11.86
C PRO A 269 4.92 6.53 -13.33
N PRO A 270 3.60 6.43 -13.58
CA PRO A 270 3.04 6.49 -14.92
C PRO A 270 3.51 7.71 -15.72
N VAL A 271 3.82 7.49 -17.00
CA VAL A 271 4.19 8.58 -17.91
C VAL A 271 3.12 8.75 -18.98
N TYR A 272 3.01 9.97 -19.51
CA TYR A 272 2.12 10.22 -20.65
C TYR A 272 2.52 9.34 -21.84
N ASN A 273 1.54 8.64 -22.43
CA ASN A 273 1.77 7.70 -23.53
C ASN A 273 2.55 8.35 -24.70
N LYS A 274 2.29 9.63 -24.99
CA LYS A 274 2.95 10.39 -26.06
C LYS A 274 4.35 10.92 -25.73
N LYS A 275 4.81 10.81 -24.48
CA LYS A 275 6.09 11.38 -24.00
C LYS A 275 7.11 10.30 -23.59
N GLN A 276 6.94 9.07 -24.07
CA GLN A 276 7.85 7.98 -23.77
C GLN A 276 9.24 8.22 -24.38
N SER A 277 10.28 7.73 -23.69
CA SER A 277 11.64 7.66 -24.24
C SER A 277 11.83 6.41 -25.10
N SER A 278 12.83 6.40 -25.98
CA SER A 278 13.07 5.29 -26.93
C SER A 278 13.32 3.93 -26.27
N ASN A 279 13.77 3.91 -25.01
CA ASN A 279 14.08 2.69 -24.24
C ASN A 279 12.96 2.34 -23.23
N PHE A 280 11.73 2.77 -23.48
CA PHE A 280 10.57 2.53 -22.62
C PHE A 280 9.77 1.34 -23.18
N ASN A 281 9.55 0.31 -22.37
CA ASN A 281 8.83 -0.90 -22.77
C ASN A 281 7.50 -0.99 -22.01
N PRO A 282 6.44 -0.27 -22.45
CA PRO A 282 5.19 -0.24 -21.73
C PRO A 282 4.47 -1.60 -21.83
N SER A 283 4.06 -2.17 -20.70
CA SER A 283 3.18 -3.35 -20.63
C SER A 283 1.83 -3.06 -19.95
N ILE A 284 1.72 -1.92 -19.27
CA ILE A 284 0.54 -1.50 -18.52
C ILE A 284 0.07 -0.16 -19.10
N PHE A 285 -1.19 -0.11 -19.54
CA PHE A 285 -1.81 1.03 -20.20
C PHE A 285 -2.99 1.54 -19.37
N ILE A 286 -3.08 2.85 -19.16
CA ILE A 286 -4.05 3.46 -18.24
C ILE A 286 -4.96 4.43 -18.99
N SER A 287 -6.26 4.19 -18.90
CA SER A 287 -7.32 5.07 -19.38
C SER A 287 -8.02 5.74 -18.20
N THR A 288 -8.11 7.07 -18.26
CA THR A 288 -8.76 7.94 -17.27
C THR A 288 -10.08 8.54 -17.79
N GLN A 289 -10.54 8.09 -18.97
CA GLN A 289 -11.66 8.70 -19.71
C GLN A 289 -12.95 8.76 -18.87
N ALA A 290 -13.34 7.66 -18.22
CA ALA A 290 -14.55 7.61 -17.40
C ALA A 290 -14.48 8.55 -16.18
N LEU A 291 -13.30 8.69 -15.57
CA LEU A 291 -13.08 9.65 -14.48
C LEU A 291 -13.20 11.10 -14.99
N LEU A 292 -12.61 11.40 -16.14
CA LEU A 292 -12.69 12.73 -16.75
C LEU A 292 -14.14 13.12 -17.06
N GLU A 293 -14.93 12.19 -17.61
CA GLU A 293 -16.35 12.38 -17.86
C GLU A 293 -17.12 12.65 -16.56
N HIS A 294 -16.85 11.87 -15.51
CA HIS A 294 -17.46 12.03 -14.20
C HIS A 294 -17.15 13.41 -13.58
N VAL A 295 -15.87 13.80 -13.53
CA VAL A 295 -15.44 15.11 -13.00
C VAL A 295 -16.00 16.27 -13.82
N THR A 296 -16.06 16.14 -15.14
CA THR A 296 -16.66 17.19 -16.00
C THR A 296 -18.15 17.33 -15.72
N ALA A 297 -18.86 16.21 -15.53
CA ALA A 297 -20.29 16.23 -15.21
C ALA A 297 -20.59 16.87 -13.85
N THR A 298 -19.74 16.66 -12.84
CA THR A 298 -19.92 17.27 -11.51
C THR A 298 -19.61 18.77 -11.49
N MET A 299 -18.80 19.28 -12.41
CA MET A 299 -18.55 20.72 -12.58
C MET A 299 -19.74 21.49 -13.17
N HIS A 300 -20.66 20.82 -13.87
CA HIS A 300 -21.87 21.44 -14.41
C HIS A 300 -23.02 21.40 -13.38
N LYS A 301 -23.88 22.45 -13.35
CA LYS A 301 -24.96 22.66 -12.34
C LYS A 301 -25.97 21.51 -12.16
N ASN A 302 -25.95 20.49 -13.01
CA ASN A 302 -26.77 19.28 -12.90
C ASN A 302 -25.90 18.09 -12.46
N ALA A 303 -25.19 18.22 -11.33
CA ALA A 303 -24.37 17.14 -10.80
C ALA A 303 -25.26 15.95 -10.42
N GLN A 304 -25.42 15.01 -11.34
CA GLN A 304 -25.96 13.69 -11.03
C GLN A 304 -24.92 12.96 -10.18
N TYR A 305 -25.28 12.73 -8.92
CA TYR A 305 -24.58 11.88 -7.94
C TYR A 305 -23.10 12.21 -7.69
N MET A 306 -22.84 13.15 -6.77
CA MET A 306 -21.57 13.24 -6.06
C MET A 306 -21.56 12.26 -4.87
N SER A 307 -20.46 11.53 -4.69
CA SER A 307 -20.20 10.69 -3.53
C SER A 307 -20.13 11.52 -2.24
N LYS A 308 -20.08 10.86 -1.07
CA LYS A 308 -19.86 11.58 0.19
C LYS A 308 -18.49 12.26 0.23
N ASN A 309 -17.47 11.63 -0.34
CA ASN A 309 -16.09 12.17 -0.35
C ASN A 309 -15.96 13.38 -1.29
N GLU A 310 -16.73 13.42 -2.38
CA GLU A 310 -16.74 14.53 -3.34
C GLU A 310 -17.49 15.78 -2.87
N LYS A 311 -18.23 15.68 -1.75
CA LYS A 311 -19.01 16.78 -1.17
C LYS A 311 -18.28 17.52 -0.05
N ILE A 312 -17.12 17.01 0.38
CA ILE A 312 -16.27 17.59 1.43
C ILE A 312 -15.43 18.69 0.81
#